data_AF-A0A2D6TIQ9-F1
#
_entry.id   AF-A0A2D6TIQ9-F1
#
_cell.length_a   1.000
_cell.length_b   1.000
_cell.length_c   1.000
_cell.angle_alpha   90.00
_cell.angle_beta   90.00
_cell.angle_gamma   90.00
#
_symmetry.space_group_name_H-M   'P 1'
#
loop_
_entity.id
_entity.type
_entity.pdbx_description
1 polymer ?
#
loop_
_entity_poly.entity_id
_entity_poly.type
_entity_poly.pdbx_seq_one_letter_code
_entity_poly.pdbx_strand_id
1 'polypeptide(L)'
;MLKIDSNYYGRILIVLLVTTLAALQFSEPPITGFAVLENDFSEFDVDLADNGQSVCADGSFYQECSSLIKGKFCHLGKLVDYCELCGCNPGEVCENRECVAE
;
A
#
# COMPACT_ATOMS: atom_id res chain seq x y z
N MET A 1 37.90 4.68 -55.23
CA MET A 1 36.53 4.32 -55.64
C MET A 1 36.27 2.90 -55.16
N LEU A 2 35.53 2.73 -54.06
CA LEU A 2 35.28 1.40 -53.49
C LEU A 2 34.31 0.66 -54.41
N LYS A 3 34.77 -0.46 -54.96
CA LYS A 3 33.98 -1.32 -55.85
C LYS A 3 33.08 -2.18 -54.97
N ILE A 4 31.81 -1.79 -54.85
CA ILE A 4 30.82 -2.50 -54.05
C ILE A 4 30.11 -3.48 -54.98
N ASP A 5 30.35 -4.77 -54.80
CA ASP A 5 29.66 -5.83 -55.55
C ASP A 5 28.19 -5.93 -55.09
N SER A 6 27.27 -6.27 -56.00
CA SER A 6 25.81 -6.33 -55.72
C SER A 6 25.43 -7.25 -54.56
N ASN A 7 26.25 -8.26 -54.30
CA ASN A 7 26.10 -9.21 -53.19
C ASN A 7 26.44 -8.59 -51.81
N TYR A 8 26.96 -7.36 -51.77
CA TYR A 8 27.34 -6.67 -50.55
C TYR A 8 26.11 -6.32 -49.70
N TYR A 9 25.08 -5.73 -50.31
CA TYR A 9 23.84 -5.37 -49.60
C TYR A 9 23.09 -6.60 -49.10
N GLY A 10 23.10 -7.69 -49.88
CA GLY A 10 22.52 -8.98 -49.45
C GLY A 10 23.25 -9.57 -48.24
N ARG A 11 24.58 -9.54 -48.25
CA ARG A 11 25.39 -10.00 -47.10
C ARG A 11 25.15 -9.14 -45.85
N ILE A 12 25.03 -7.82 -46.01
CA ILE A 12 24.70 -6.92 -44.88
C ILE A 12 23.31 -7.24 -44.31
N LEU A 13 22.31 -7.44 -45.16
CA LEU A 13 20.96 -7.78 -44.71
C LEU A 13 20.92 -9.12 -43.96
N ILE A 14 21.66 -10.12 -44.44
CA ILE A 14 21.78 -11.42 -43.76
C ILE A 14 22.47 -11.24 -42.40
N VAL A 15 23.56 -10.48 -42.33
CA VAL A 15 24.26 -10.21 -41.07
C VAL A 15 23.34 -9.50 -40.09
N LEU A 16 22.63 -8.47 -40.51
CA LEU A 16 21.67 -7.74 -39.67
C LEU A 16 20.58 -8.68 -39.14
N LEU A 17 19.97 -9.48 -40.02
CA LEU A 17 18.90 -10.42 -39.65
C LEU A 17 19.40 -11.51 -38.67
N VAL A 18 20.62 -12.01 -38.84
CA VAL A 18 21.21 -12.98 -37.90
C VAL A 18 21.51 -12.32 -36.55
N THR A 19 22.05 -11.11 -36.54
CA THR A 19 22.35 -10.40 -35.28
C THR A 19 21.09 -10.01 -34.50
N THR A 20 20.01 -9.63 -35.17
CA THR A 20 18.74 -9.31 -34.51
C THR A 20 18.09 -10.56 -33.93
N LEU A 21 18.10 -11.69 -34.64
CA LEU A 21 17.60 -12.96 -34.13
C LEU A 21 18.42 -13.47 -32.94
N ALA A 22 19.75 -13.35 -32.99
CA ALA A 22 20.61 -13.69 -31.86
C ALA A 22 20.31 -12.80 -30.64
N ALA A 23 20.15 -11.49 -30.83
CA ALA A 23 19.82 -10.56 -29.74
C ALA A 23 18.48 -10.89 -29.05
N LEU A 24 17.50 -11.41 -29.80
CA LEU A 24 16.21 -11.86 -29.24
C LEU A 24 16.30 -13.15 -28.42
N GLN A 25 17.31 -14.00 -28.66
CA GLN A 25 17.53 -15.21 -27.86
C GLN A 25 18.27 -14.93 -26.56
N PHE A 26 19.12 -13.89 -26.53
CA PHE A 26 19.87 -13.47 -25.34
C PHE A 26 19.21 -12.31 -24.59
N SER A 27 17.98 -11.93 -24.96
CA SER A 27 17.23 -10.89 -24.25
C SER A 27 16.58 -11.40 -22.97
N GLU A 28 17.00 -12.56 -22.44
CA GLU A 28 16.74 -12.89 -21.05
C GLU A 28 17.32 -11.74 -20.22
N PRO A 29 16.47 -10.86 -19.63
CA PRO A 29 17.02 -9.82 -18.80
C PRO A 29 17.80 -10.53 -17.69
N PRO A 30 19.01 -10.09 -17.34
CA PRO A 30 19.58 -10.51 -16.07
C PRO A 30 18.51 -10.20 -15.05
N ILE A 31 18.04 -11.23 -14.34
CA ILE A 31 17.22 -11.04 -13.16
C ILE A 31 18.05 -10.21 -12.19
N THR A 32 17.98 -8.89 -12.30
CA THR A 32 18.37 -7.99 -11.24
C THR A 32 17.29 -8.13 -10.20
N GLY A 33 17.32 -9.28 -9.52
CA GLY A 33 16.58 -9.51 -8.30
C GLY A 33 17.12 -8.48 -7.32
N PHE A 34 16.43 -7.36 -7.23
CA PHE A 34 16.36 -6.66 -5.96
C PHE A 34 15.64 -7.63 -5.03
N ALA A 35 16.40 -8.48 -4.35
CA ALA A 35 15.92 -9.10 -3.14
C ALA A 35 15.73 -7.93 -2.15
N VAL A 36 14.54 -7.35 -2.18
CA VAL A 36 14.05 -6.57 -1.05
C VAL A 36 13.99 -7.57 0.09
N LEU A 37 14.89 -7.41 1.05
CA LEU A 37 14.71 -8.03 2.35
C LEU A 37 13.34 -7.51 2.83
N GLU A 38 12.32 -8.37 2.82
CA GLU A 38 11.04 -8.09 3.44
C GLU A 38 11.31 -7.85 4.93
N ASN A 39 11.58 -6.60 5.29
CA ASN A 39 11.10 -6.10 6.55
C ASN A 39 9.63 -5.77 6.29
N ASP A 40 8.74 -6.50 6.96
CA ASP A 40 7.27 -6.51 6.95
C ASP A 40 6.57 -5.13 6.99
N PHE A 41 6.88 -4.20 6.10
CA PHE A 41 6.19 -2.91 6.00
C PHE A 41 6.06 -2.51 4.53
N SER A 42 5.09 -3.12 3.85
CA SER A 42 4.45 -2.54 2.66
C SER A 42 3.81 -1.20 3.06
N GLU A 43 4.35 -0.10 2.53
CA GLU A 43 3.74 1.24 2.59
C GLU A 43 3.21 1.59 1.19
N PHE A 44 2.38 0.72 0.60
CA PHE A 44 1.51 1.13 -0.50
C PHE A 44 0.33 0.16 -0.72
N ASP A 45 -0.59 0.11 0.23
CA ASP A 45 -1.94 -0.38 -0.03
C ASP A 45 -2.96 0.65 0.48
N VAL A 46 -3.72 1.20 -0.46
CA VAL A 46 -4.97 1.91 -0.17
C VAL A 46 -6.02 0.81 0.06
N ASP A 47 -6.11 0.29 1.28
CA ASP A 47 -7.14 -0.67 1.67
C ASP A 47 -8.38 0.04 2.22
N LEU A 48 -9.39 0.19 1.36
CA LEU A 48 -10.76 0.25 1.84
C LEU A 48 -11.17 -1.14 2.33
N ALA A 49 -10.98 -1.34 3.64
CA ALA A 49 -11.71 -2.27 4.52
C ALA A 49 -11.92 -3.73 4.05
N ASP A 50 -11.23 -4.69 4.67
CA ASP A 50 -11.91 -5.77 5.39
C ASP A 50 -10.96 -6.61 6.29
N ASN A 51 -11.33 -6.71 7.56
CA ASN A 51 -11.08 -7.82 8.49
C ASN A 51 -9.65 -8.23 8.92
N GLY A 52 -9.16 -7.61 10.00
CA GLY A 52 -8.12 -8.25 10.83
C GLY A 52 -8.06 -7.77 12.27
N GLN A 53 -8.22 -6.48 12.50
CA GLN A 53 -8.27 -5.92 13.85
C GLN A 53 -8.82 -4.51 13.72
N SER A 54 -10.10 -4.29 14.03
CA SER A 54 -10.70 -2.95 13.91
C SER A 54 -10.28 -2.11 15.11
N VAL A 55 -8.98 -1.81 15.13
CA VAL A 55 -8.36 -0.86 16.05
C VAL A 55 -8.76 0.53 15.57
N CYS A 56 -9.23 1.35 16.50
CA CYS A 56 -9.60 2.72 16.21
C CYS A 56 -8.36 3.62 16.10
N ALA A 57 -8.54 4.85 15.57
CA ALA A 57 -7.43 5.80 15.36
C ALA A 57 -6.62 6.13 16.63
N ASP A 58 -7.21 5.91 17.79
CA ASP A 58 -6.59 6.12 19.11
C ASP A 58 -5.87 4.88 19.66
N GLY A 59 -5.91 3.74 18.94
CA GLY A 59 -5.31 2.48 19.37
C GLY A 59 -6.24 1.57 20.18
N SER A 60 -7.49 1.97 20.43
CA SER A 60 -8.45 1.14 21.19
C SER A 60 -8.99 0.00 20.34
N PHE A 61 -9.25 -1.16 20.96
CA PHE A 61 -9.79 -2.33 20.25
C PHE A 61 -11.28 -2.21 19.97
N TYR A 62 -11.78 -3.04 19.05
CA TYR A 62 -13.20 -3.16 18.79
C TYR A 62 -13.99 -3.39 20.08
N GLN A 63 -15.07 -2.63 20.26
CA GLN A 63 -15.93 -2.67 21.45
C GLN A 63 -15.26 -2.18 22.75
N GLU A 64 -14.14 -1.46 22.63
CA GLU A 64 -13.47 -0.84 23.76
C GLU A 64 -13.74 0.67 23.79
N CYS A 65 -13.78 1.23 25.00
CA CYS A 65 -13.79 2.67 25.19
C CYS A 65 -12.42 3.25 24.92
N SER A 66 -12.39 4.45 24.34
CA SER A 66 -11.15 5.13 24.05
C SER A 66 -10.38 5.45 25.34
N SER A 67 -9.15 4.98 25.41
CA SER A 67 -8.25 5.30 26.53
C SER A 67 -7.75 6.74 26.47
N LEU A 68 -7.65 7.30 25.26
CA LEU A 68 -7.18 8.67 25.03
C LEU A 68 -8.32 9.69 25.12
N ILE A 69 -9.51 9.37 24.58
CA ILE A 69 -10.61 10.32 24.44
C ILE A 69 -11.82 9.81 25.22
N LYS A 70 -12.10 10.42 26.38
CA LYS A 70 -13.30 10.09 27.16
C LYS A 70 -14.57 10.39 26.36
N GLY A 71 -15.60 9.57 26.58
CA GLY A 71 -16.86 9.63 25.85
C GLY A 71 -16.87 8.92 24.50
N LYS A 72 -15.71 8.50 23.96
CA LYS A 72 -15.64 7.82 22.68
C LYS A 72 -15.58 6.29 22.84
N PHE A 73 -16.26 5.59 21.93
CA PHE A 73 -16.31 4.14 21.85
C PHE A 73 -15.85 3.66 20.48
N CYS A 74 -15.03 2.61 20.45
CA CYS A 74 -14.53 2.06 19.21
C CYS A 74 -15.53 1.07 18.59
N HIS A 75 -16.15 1.48 17.48
CA HIS A 75 -17.09 0.66 16.73
C HIS A 75 -16.66 0.52 15.26
N LEU A 76 -16.33 -0.71 14.85
CA LEU A 76 -15.93 -1.03 13.48
C LEU A 76 -14.76 -0.16 12.97
N GLY A 77 -13.77 0.10 13.82
CA GLY A 77 -12.59 0.92 13.49
C GLY A 77 -12.86 2.44 13.48
N LYS A 78 -14.06 2.87 13.88
CA LYS A 78 -14.43 4.28 14.02
C LYS A 78 -14.71 4.61 15.49
N LEU A 79 -14.19 5.74 15.95
CA LEU A 79 -14.59 6.28 17.25
C LEU A 79 -15.94 6.98 17.10
N VAL A 80 -16.92 6.52 17.86
CA VAL A 80 -18.26 7.10 17.95
C VAL A 80 -18.51 7.64 19.35
N ASP A 81 -19.34 8.68 19.46
CA ASP A 81 -19.76 9.24 20.74
C ASP A 81 -20.72 8.28 21.47
N TYR A 82 -20.29 7.80 22.63
CA TYR A 82 -21.01 6.83 23.45
C TYR A 82 -20.67 7.01 24.94
N CYS A 83 -20.86 8.23 25.44
CA CYS A 83 -20.54 8.58 26.82
C CYS A 83 -21.35 7.82 27.87
N GLU A 84 -22.53 7.29 27.52
CA GLU A 84 -23.35 6.45 28.41
C GLU A 84 -22.59 5.20 28.86
N LEU A 85 -21.70 4.68 28.03
CA LEU A 85 -20.86 3.51 28.33
C LEU A 85 -19.46 3.92 28.81
N CYS A 86 -18.84 4.89 28.16
CA CYS A 86 -17.42 5.21 28.33
C CYS A 86 -17.14 6.32 29.35
N GLY A 87 -18.16 7.05 29.79
CA GLY A 87 -18.05 8.18 30.71
C GLY A 87 -17.36 9.41 30.10
N CYS A 88 -17.59 10.57 30.71
CA CYS A 88 -16.97 11.84 30.31
C CYS A 88 -15.82 12.25 31.23
N ASN A 89 -15.10 13.31 30.88
CA ASN A 89 -14.07 13.88 31.75
C ASN A 89 -14.70 14.50 33.01
N PRO A 90 -13.92 14.71 34.08
CA PRO A 90 -14.42 15.43 35.25
C PRO A 90 -14.87 16.85 34.87
N GLY A 91 -16.12 17.19 35.19
CA GLY A 91 -16.74 18.47 34.84
C GLY A 91 -17.51 18.46 33.51
N GLU A 92 -17.65 17.30 32.87
CA GLU A 92 -18.50 17.11 31.69
C GLU A 92 -19.67 16.16 32.02
N VAL A 93 -20.84 16.48 31.49
CA VAL A 93 -22.04 15.64 31.57
C VAL A 93 -22.29 14.97 30.23
N CYS A 94 -22.77 13.73 30.27
CA CYS A 94 -23.21 13.02 29.08
C CYS A 94 -24.60 13.52 28.68
N GLU A 95 -24.69 14.30 27.61
CA GLU A 95 -25.93 14.80 27.02
C GLU A 95 -26.01 14.38 25.55
N ASN A 96 -27.10 13.74 25.13
CA ASN A 96 -27.27 13.24 23.75
C ASN A 96 -26.15 12.31 23.22
N ARG A 97 -25.53 11.52 24.12
CA ARG A 97 -24.35 10.66 23.87
C ARG A 97 -23.04 11.40 23.63
N GLU A 98 -23.02 12.72 23.76
CA GLU A 98 -21.84 13.56 23.70
C GLU A 98 -21.46 14.07 25.10
N CYS A 99 -20.18 14.32 25.32
CA CYS A 99 -19.71 14.95 26.56
C CYS A 99 -19.77 16.47 26.39
N VAL A 100 -20.61 17.13 27.21
CA VAL A 100 -20.76 18.59 27.25
C VAL A 100 -20.23 19.13 28.58
N ALA A 101 -19.55 20.27 28.54
CA ALA A 101 -19.10 20.93 29.77
C ALA A 101 -20.32 21.43 30.57
N GLU A 102 -20.31 21.15 31.88
CA GLU A 102 -21.37 21.54 32.83
C GLU A 102 -21.34 23.04 33.16
#